data_AF-A0A9P6YSI4-F1
#
_entry.id   AF-A0A9P6YSI4-F1
#
_cell.length_a   1.000
_cell.length_b   1.000
_cell.length_c   1.000
_cell.angle_alpha   90.00
_cell.angle_beta   90.00
_cell.angle_gamma   90.00
#
_symmetry.space_group_name_H-M   'P 1'
#
loop_
_entity.id
_entity.type
_entity.pdbx_description
1 polymer ?
#
loop_
_entity_poly.entity_id
_entity_poly.type
_entity_poly.pdbx_seq_one_letter_code
_entity_poly.pdbx_strand_id
1 'polypeptide(L)'
;MATAEPIALVQNSNQIQGYRPKLIEFYGYEGDDFRHFQELLDSYLVLSNAHSDNRKLAILKSQLRRAAKVYFEKTILKDHPQVTYDEAMELLKSHYITPELIQNYELECNDMIQGEQEHPQILLSRLREAADLANITSEAVIESRFRAGLQLLE
;
A
#
# COMPACT_ATOMS: atom_id res chain seq x y z
N MET A 1 -3.93 -0.15 -70.89
CA MET A 1 -5.02 0.03 -69.90
C MET A 1 -4.66 -0.85 -68.72
N ALA A 2 -4.12 -0.26 -67.66
CA ALA A 2 -3.59 -1.00 -66.51
C ALA A 2 -4.66 -1.12 -65.42
N THR A 3 -4.77 -2.34 -64.91
CA THR A 3 -5.70 -2.86 -63.90
C THR A 3 -5.42 -2.25 -62.52
N ALA A 4 -6.47 -1.82 -61.81
CA ALA A 4 -6.39 -1.42 -60.40
C ALA A 4 -7.17 -2.43 -59.55
N GLU A 5 -6.45 -3.19 -58.72
CA GLU A 5 -7.01 -4.01 -57.65
C GLU A 5 -7.40 -3.13 -56.45
N PRO A 6 -8.47 -3.45 -55.70
CA PRO A 6 -8.82 -2.71 -54.50
C PRO A 6 -7.88 -3.09 -53.34
N ILE A 7 -7.14 -2.11 -52.84
CA ILE A 7 -6.31 -2.25 -51.64
C ILE A 7 -7.23 -2.44 -50.44
N ALA A 8 -7.16 -3.61 -49.80
CA ALA A 8 -7.82 -3.87 -48.54
C ALA A 8 -7.24 -2.95 -47.45
N LEU A 9 -8.09 -2.13 -46.85
CA LEU A 9 -7.78 -1.38 -45.63
C LEU A 9 -7.61 -2.36 -44.47
N VAL A 10 -6.37 -2.78 -44.22
CA VAL A 10 -5.97 -3.43 -42.98
C VAL A 10 -6.21 -2.43 -41.85
N GLN A 11 -7.28 -2.65 -41.08
CA GLN A 11 -7.49 -1.98 -39.81
C GLN A 11 -6.39 -2.43 -38.86
N ASN A 12 -5.32 -1.64 -38.77
CA ASN A 12 -4.35 -1.70 -37.70
C ASN A 12 -5.07 -1.28 -36.42
N SER A 13 -5.67 -2.24 -35.74
CA SER A 13 -6.03 -2.10 -34.33
C SER A 13 -4.73 -1.98 -33.55
N ASN A 14 -4.24 -0.74 -33.44
CA ASN A 14 -3.30 -0.32 -32.41
C ASN A 14 -3.98 -0.61 -31.06
N GLN A 15 -3.84 -1.84 -30.59
CA GLN A 15 -3.96 -2.17 -29.18
C GLN A 15 -2.84 -1.39 -28.51
N ILE A 16 -3.16 -0.16 -28.09
CA ILE A 16 -2.52 0.42 -26.92
C ILE A 16 -2.63 -0.69 -25.88
N GLN A 17 -1.50 -1.32 -25.54
CA GLN A 17 -1.40 -2.21 -24.41
C GLN A 17 -1.74 -1.36 -23.19
N GLY A 18 -3.04 -1.22 -22.94
CA GLY A 18 -3.56 -0.48 -21.81
C GLY A 18 -2.97 -1.16 -20.60
N TYR A 19 -2.18 -0.39 -19.84
CA TYR A 19 -1.77 -0.74 -18.50
C TYR A 19 -3.00 -1.32 -17.80
N ARG A 20 -3.05 -2.65 -17.65
CA ARG A 20 -4.05 -3.32 -16.82
C ARG A 20 -3.48 -3.18 -15.42
N PRO A 21 -4.04 -2.29 -14.59
CA PRO A 21 -3.50 -2.13 -13.26
C PRO A 21 -3.67 -3.48 -12.56
N LYS A 22 -2.61 -3.97 -11.92
CA LYS A 22 -2.69 -5.18 -11.11
C LYS A 22 -3.79 -4.99 -10.07
N LEU A 23 -4.56 -6.05 -9.83
CA LEU A 23 -5.51 -6.10 -8.72
C LEU A 23 -4.72 -5.86 -7.43
N ILE A 24 -5.10 -4.82 -6.68
CA ILE A 24 -4.50 -4.50 -5.39
C ILE A 24 -5.43 -5.14 -4.37
N GLU A 25 -5.16 -6.39 -4.01
CA GLU A 25 -6.08 -7.12 -3.13
C GLU A 25 -5.65 -6.97 -1.68
N PHE A 26 -6.58 -6.55 -0.82
CA PHE A 26 -6.38 -6.52 0.63
C PHE A 26 -7.38 -7.45 1.31
N TYR A 27 -6.86 -8.43 2.05
CA TYR A 27 -7.67 -9.50 2.64
C TYR A 27 -8.08 -9.20 4.08
N GLY A 28 -7.26 -8.43 4.80
CA GLY A 28 -7.49 -8.04 6.19
C GLY A 28 -7.07 -9.13 7.18
N TYR A 29 -6.05 -9.91 6.85
CA TYR A 29 -5.49 -10.93 7.75
C TYR A 29 -4.20 -10.45 8.42
N GLU A 30 -3.76 -11.18 9.45
CA GLU A 30 -2.46 -10.97 10.07
C GLU A 30 -1.33 -11.09 9.03
N GLY A 31 -0.44 -10.10 8.99
CA GLY A 31 0.63 -9.98 7.99
C GLY A 31 0.26 -9.19 6.73
N ASP A 32 -1.02 -8.86 6.51
CA ASP A 32 -1.39 -7.89 5.47
C ASP A 32 -1.00 -6.47 5.94
N ASP A 33 -0.27 -5.73 5.10
CA ASP A 33 0.07 -4.34 5.37
C ASP A 33 -0.97 -3.38 4.77
N PHE A 34 -1.80 -2.80 5.63
CA PHE A 34 -2.80 -1.81 5.23
C PHE A 34 -2.18 -0.51 4.71
N ARG A 35 -1.02 -0.09 5.23
CA ARG A 35 -0.34 1.13 4.77
C ARG A 35 0.14 0.95 3.33
N HIS A 36 0.78 -0.18 3.05
CA HIS A 36 1.20 -0.51 1.69
C HIS A 36 0.00 -0.61 0.74
N PHE A 37 -1.09 -1.24 1.18
CA PHE A 37 -2.34 -1.28 0.41
C PHE A 37 -2.86 0.12 0.07
N GLN A 38 -2.89 1.02 1.06
CA GLN A 38 -3.36 2.39 0.90
C GLN A 38 -2.50 3.15 -0.13
N GLU A 39 -1.18 3.07 -0.06
CA GLU A 39 -0.27 3.72 -1.01
C GLU A 39 -0.48 3.25 -2.46
N LEU A 40 -0.66 1.94 -2.65
CA LEU A 40 -0.96 1.37 -3.96
C LEU A 40 -2.33 1.83 -4.46
N LEU A 41 -3.33 1.86 -3.59
CA LEU A 41 -4.67 2.30 -3.93
C LEU A 41 -4.69 3.77 -4.32
N ASP A 42 -4.00 4.63 -3.57
CA ASP A 42 -3.91 6.07 -3.86
C ASP A 42 -3.27 6.30 -5.24
N SER A 43 -2.17 5.60 -5.52
CA SER A 43 -1.53 5.61 -6.84
C SER A 43 -2.50 5.21 -7.95
N TYR A 44 -3.29 4.15 -7.73
CA TYR A 44 -4.31 3.69 -8.68
C TYR A 44 -5.44 4.71 -8.88
N LEU A 45 -5.91 5.36 -7.81
CA LEU A 45 -6.97 6.36 -7.89
C LEU A 45 -6.55 7.57 -8.72
N VAL A 46 -5.30 8.02 -8.57
CA VAL A 46 -4.70 9.07 -9.40
C VAL A 46 -4.67 8.62 -10.87
N LEU A 47 -4.16 7.43 -11.17
CA LEU A 47 -4.05 6.93 -12.56
C LEU A 47 -5.41 6.68 -13.23
N SER A 48 -6.43 6.31 -12.45
CA SER A 48 -7.77 6.00 -12.96
C SER A 48 -8.67 7.23 -13.11
N ASN A 49 -8.16 8.45 -12.84
CA ASN A 49 -8.90 9.71 -12.81
C ASN A 49 -10.18 9.63 -11.97
N ALA A 50 -10.11 8.92 -10.83
CA ALA A 50 -11.23 8.73 -9.93
C ALA A 50 -11.38 9.95 -9.00
N HIS A 51 -12.07 10.99 -9.47
CA HIS A 51 -12.27 12.22 -8.69
C HIS A 51 -13.54 12.21 -7.84
N SER A 52 -14.57 11.44 -8.22
CA SER A 52 -15.81 11.35 -7.45
C SER A 52 -15.69 10.36 -6.31
N ASP A 53 -16.24 10.74 -5.16
CA ASP A 53 -16.22 9.93 -3.95
C ASP A 53 -16.86 8.54 -4.17
N ASN A 54 -18.02 8.50 -4.81
CA ASN A 54 -18.70 7.26 -5.21
C ASN A 54 -17.80 6.32 -6.04
N ARG A 55 -16.98 6.86 -6.95
CA ARG A 55 -16.08 6.06 -7.77
C ARG A 55 -14.90 5.54 -6.95
N LYS A 56 -14.33 6.37 -6.07
CA LYS A 56 -13.28 5.95 -5.14
C LYS A 56 -13.77 4.83 -4.21
N LEU A 57 -14.96 4.96 -3.64
CA LEU A 57 -15.60 3.93 -2.81
C LEU A 57 -15.87 2.64 -3.59
N ALA A 58 -16.35 2.73 -4.83
CA ALA A 58 -16.56 1.55 -5.67
C ALA A 58 -15.26 0.81 -5.98
N ILE A 59 -14.17 1.55 -6.23
CA ILE A 59 -12.83 0.99 -6.43
C ILE A 59 -12.31 0.38 -5.13
N LEU A 60 -12.36 1.09 -4.00
CA LEU A 60 -11.96 0.56 -2.69
C LEU A 60 -12.66 -0.77 -2.42
N LYS A 61 -13.99 -0.79 -2.53
CA LYS A 61 -14.81 -2.00 -2.35
C LYS A 61 -14.42 -3.14 -3.30
N SER A 62 -13.99 -2.85 -4.53
CA SER A 62 -13.58 -3.87 -5.49
C SER A 62 -12.17 -4.42 -5.23
N GLN A 63 -11.37 -3.76 -4.41
CA GLN A 63 -10.03 -4.18 -3.99
C GLN A 63 -10.03 -4.94 -2.67
N LEU A 64 -11.02 -4.69 -1.79
CA LEU A 64 -11.18 -5.45 -0.55
C LEU A 64 -11.63 -6.91 -0.83
N ARG A 65 -11.06 -7.84 -0.06
CA ARG A 65 -11.36 -9.27 -0.10
C ARG A 65 -11.68 -9.77 1.30
N ARG A 66 -12.39 -10.91 1.35
CA ARG A 66 -12.63 -11.72 2.55
C ARG A 66 -12.95 -10.90 3.81
N ALA A 67 -12.09 -10.93 4.83
CA ALA A 67 -12.36 -10.29 6.12
C ALA A 67 -12.51 -8.78 5.96
N ALA A 68 -11.63 -8.13 5.17
CA ALA A 68 -11.71 -6.70 4.90
C ALA A 68 -12.99 -6.30 4.18
N LYS A 69 -13.41 -7.09 3.19
CA LYS A 69 -14.68 -6.83 2.50
C LYS A 69 -15.88 -7.00 3.44
N VAL A 70 -15.86 -8.03 4.27
CA VAL A 70 -16.94 -8.28 5.24
C VAL A 70 -17.03 -7.14 6.24
N TYR A 71 -15.90 -6.69 6.80
CA TYR A 71 -15.87 -5.56 7.73
C TYR A 71 -16.42 -4.28 7.09
N PHE A 72 -15.96 -3.95 5.88
CA PHE A 72 -16.45 -2.79 5.14
C PHE A 72 -17.97 -2.85 4.87
N GLU A 73 -18.48 -3.98 4.39
CA GLU A 73 -19.90 -4.09 4.01
C GLU A 73 -20.85 -4.27 5.21
N LYS A 74 -20.42 -4.99 6.26
CA LYS A 74 -21.28 -5.39 7.38
C LYS A 74 -21.18 -4.49 8.60
N THR A 75 -20.09 -3.76 8.72
CA THR A 75 -19.85 -2.81 9.82
C THR A 75 -19.92 -1.39 9.27
N ILE A 76 -18.97 -0.98 8.45
CA ILE A 76 -18.86 0.42 8.00
C ILE A 76 -20.12 0.88 7.26
N LEU A 77 -20.52 0.18 6.19
CA LEU A 77 -21.69 0.60 5.40
C LEU A 77 -23.02 0.41 6.13
N LYS A 78 -23.06 -0.45 7.16
CA LYS A 78 -24.28 -0.66 7.95
C LYS A 78 -24.48 0.47 8.95
N ASP A 79 -23.40 0.89 9.61
CA ASP A 79 -23.42 1.94 10.62
C ASP A 79 -23.40 3.33 9.97
N HIS A 80 -22.75 3.47 8.82
CA HIS A 80 -22.61 4.70 8.04
C HIS A 80 -22.96 4.47 6.55
N PRO A 81 -24.25 4.44 6.18
CA PRO A 81 -24.67 4.15 4.79
C PRO A 81 -24.23 5.18 3.74
N GLN A 82 -23.87 6.40 4.18
CA GLN A 82 -23.43 7.50 3.33
C GLN A 82 -21.99 7.93 3.69
N VAL A 83 -21.16 6.97 4.08
CA VAL A 83 -19.74 7.21 4.38
C VAL A 83 -19.02 7.73 3.14
N THR A 84 -18.18 8.74 3.32
CA THR A 84 -17.28 9.23 2.27
C THR A 84 -16.05 8.32 2.11
N TYR A 85 -15.30 8.45 1.03
CA TYR A 85 -14.06 7.70 0.84
C TYR A 85 -13.05 7.95 1.97
N ASP A 86 -12.88 9.22 2.36
CA ASP A 86 -11.89 9.59 3.38
C ASP A 86 -12.29 9.03 4.76
N GLU A 87 -13.58 9.11 5.13
CA GLU A 87 -14.09 8.50 6.37
C GLU A 87 -13.94 6.97 6.37
N ALA A 88 -14.26 6.33 5.24
CA ALA A 88 -14.09 4.89 5.08
C ALA A 88 -12.63 4.46 5.22
N MET A 89 -11.70 5.23 4.65
CA MET A 89 -10.28 4.98 4.74
C MET A 89 -9.78 5.08 6.18
N GLU A 90 -10.17 6.12 6.91
CA GLU A 90 -9.80 6.28 8.32
C GLU A 90 -10.38 5.17 9.21
N LEU A 91 -11.62 4.73 8.97
CA LEU A 91 -12.21 3.59 9.68
C LEU A 91 -11.47 2.29 9.42
N LEU A 92 -11.10 2.01 8.17
CA LEU A 92 -10.29 0.83 7.82
C LEU A 92 -8.90 0.92 8.45
N LYS A 93 -8.27 2.09 8.37
CA LYS A 93 -6.95 2.34 8.96
C LYS A 93 -6.96 2.11 10.47
N SER A 94 -7.95 2.65 11.19
CA SER A 94 -8.11 2.45 12.63
C SER A 94 -8.39 0.99 13.00
N HIS A 95 -8.99 0.21 12.09
CA HIS A 95 -9.27 -1.20 12.34
C HIS A 95 -8.06 -2.11 12.11
N TYR A 96 -7.26 -1.82 11.08
CA TYR A 96 -6.13 -2.67 10.67
C TYR A 96 -4.78 -2.22 11.19
N ILE A 97 -4.59 -0.93 11.49
CA ILE A 97 -3.38 -0.41 12.13
C ILE A 97 -3.66 -0.25 13.63
N THR A 98 -3.54 -1.35 14.37
CA THR A 98 -3.83 -1.36 15.80
C THR A 98 -2.63 -0.87 16.62
N PRO A 99 -2.84 -0.40 17.87
CA PRO A 99 -1.74 -0.07 18.77
C PRO A 99 -0.79 -1.24 19.02
N GLU A 100 -1.31 -2.47 19.08
CA GLU A 100 -0.51 -3.68 19.27
C GLU A 100 0.41 -3.93 18.07
N LEU A 101 -0.08 -3.71 16.85
CA LEU A 101 0.74 -3.80 15.64
C LEU A 101 1.87 -2.76 15.65
N ILE A 102 1.56 -1.51 16.02
CA ILE A 102 2.56 -0.45 16.14
C ILE A 102 3.61 -0.82 17.19
N GLN A 103 3.19 -1.36 18.33
CA GLN A 103 4.09 -1.81 19.39
C GLN A 103 5.00 -2.96 18.91
N ASN A 104 4.47 -3.91 18.16
CA ASN A 104 5.26 -4.99 17.57
C ASN A 104 6.33 -4.43 16.63
N TYR A 105 5.99 -3.46 15.77
CA TYR A 105 6.98 -2.78 14.93
C TYR A 105 8.02 -2.02 15.75
N GLU A 106 7.63 -1.41 16.86
CA GLU A 106 8.59 -0.75 17.75
C GLU A 106 9.57 -1.75 18.37
N LEU A 107 9.10 -2.92 18.80
CA LEU A 107 9.94 -4.00 19.32
C LEU A 107 10.89 -4.53 18.24
N GLU A 108 10.37 -4.84 17.05
CA GLU A 108 11.20 -5.26 15.92
C GLU A 108 12.27 -4.21 15.59
N CYS A 109 11.90 -2.93 15.57
CA CYS A 109 12.81 -1.81 15.33
C CYS A 109 13.90 -1.69 16.42
N ASN A 110 13.56 -1.97 17.68
CA ASN A 110 14.53 -1.95 18.80
C ASN A 110 15.55 -3.09 18.70
N ASP A 111 15.12 -4.25 18.19
CA ASP A 111 15.95 -5.45 18.10
C ASP A 111 16.82 -5.48 16.84
N MET A 112 16.71 -4.48 15.96
CA MET A 112 17.48 -4.43 14.72
C MET A 112 18.96 -4.19 14.98
N ILE A 113 19.76 -5.14 14.50
CA ILE A 113 21.22 -5.06 14.50
C ILE A 113 21.75 -5.22 13.08
N GLN A 114 23.00 -4.78 12.89
CA GLN A 114 23.74 -4.97 11.65
C GLN A 114 23.98 -6.47 11.43
N GLY A 115 23.65 -6.96 10.24
CA GLY A 115 24.02 -8.31 9.83
C GLY A 115 25.53 -8.45 9.61
N GLU A 116 26.08 -9.67 9.69
CA GLU A 116 27.53 -9.95 9.61
C GLU A 116 28.24 -9.39 8.35
N GLN A 117 27.52 -9.28 7.23
CA GLN A 117 28.02 -8.74 5.96
C GLN A 117 27.19 -7.55 5.47
N GLU A 118 26.37 -6.99 6.34
CA GLU A 118 25.49 -5.88 5.99
C GLU A 118 26.25 -4.56 6.04
N HIS A 119 26.17 -3.76 4.98
CA HIS A 119 26.72 -2.41 5.01
C HIS A 119 25.90 -1.53 5.97
N PRO A 120 26.53 -0.68 6.82
CA PRO A 120 25.83 0.18 7.78
C PRO A 120 24.66 0.99 7.19
N GLN A 121 24.81 1.48 5.96
CA GLN A 121 23.74 2.20 5.26
C GLN A 121 22.48 1.36 5.03
N ILE A 122 22.62 0.05 4.83
CA ILE A 122 21.49 -0.87 4.65
C ILE A 122 20.75 -1.04 5.98
N LEU A 123 21.48 -1.21 7.09
CA LEU A 123 20.88 -1.20 8.43
C LEU A 123 20.11 0.11 8.67
N LEU A 124 20.71 1.27 8.37
CA LEU A 124 20.07 2.56 8.55
C LEU A 124 18.77 2.68 7.72
N SER A 125 18.79 2.21 6.47
CA SER A 125 17.58 2.20 5.63
C SER A 125 16.48 1.32 6.21
N ARG A 126 16.80 0.08 6.64
CA ARG A 126 15.82 -0.82 7.26
C ARG A 126 15.29 -0.26 8.59
N LEU A 127 16.16 0.37 9.39
CA LEU A 127 15.76 1.03 10.65
C LEU A 127 14.77 2.16 10.41
N ARG A 128 14.97 2.98 9.38
CA ARG A 128 14.04 4.06 9.03
C ARG A 128 12.68 3.51 8.60
N GLU A 129 12.68 2.48 7.76
CA GLU A 129 11.45 1.81 7.34
C GLU A 129 10.69 1.22 8.55
N ALA A 130 11.39 0.53 9.45
CA ALA A 130 10.79 0.00 10.67
C ALA A 130 10.30 1.11 11.63
N ALA A 131 11.05 2.22 11.73
CA ALA A 131 10.67 3.38 12.53
C ALA A 131 9.40 4.05 11.98
N ASP A 132 9.27 4.18 10.67
CA ASP A 132 8.06 4.70 10.02
C ASP A 132 6.86 3.82 10.33
N LEU A 133 7.01 2.49 10.27
CA LEU A 133 5.95 1.54 10.65
C LEU A 133 5.58 1.64 12.14
N ALA A 134 6.55 1.91 13.00
CA ALA A 134 6.37 2.11 14.44
C ALA A 134 5.90 3.54 14.81
N ASN A 135 5.65 4.42 13.83
CA ASN A 135 5.35 5.85 14.02
C ASN A 135 6.43 6.62 14.83
N ILE A 136 7.68 6.18 14.76
CA ILE A 136 8.83 6.83 15.39
C ILE A 136 9.37 7.89 14.43
N THR A 137 9.05 9.16 14.70
CA THR A 137 9.45 10.29 13.84
C THR A 137 10.72 11.01 14.33
N SER A 138 11.27 10.61 15.48
CA SER A 138 12.44 11.25 16.08
C SER A 138 13.73 10.70 15.49
N GLU A 139 14.40 11.49 14.64
CA GLU A 139 15.70 11.12 14.06
C GLU A 139 16.75 10.82 15.15
N ALA A 140 16.70 11.53 16.28
CA ALA A 140 17.61 11.27 17.39
C ALA A 140 17.44 9.85 17.98
N VAL A 141 16.20 9.34 18.02
CA VAL A 141 15.92 7.97 18.46
C VAL A 141 16.43 6.98 17.42
N ILE A 142 16.19 7.23 16.13
CA ILE A 142 16.65 6.38 15.02
C ILE A 142 18.19 6.32 15.00
N GLU A 143 18.88 7.46 15.11
CA GLU A 143 20.34 7.51 15.18
C GLU A 143 20.90 6.79 16.41
N SER A 144 20.25 6.94 17.58
CA SER A 144 20.66 6.25 18.80
C SER A 144 20.55 4.74 18.63
N ARG A 145 19.45 4.25 18.03
CA ARG A 145 19.25 2.83 17.72
C ARG A 145 20.25 2.34 16.69
N PHE A 146 20.48 3.11 15.63
CA PHE A 146 21.49 2.81 14.63
C PHE A 146 22.87 2.59 15.25
N ARG A 147 23.32 3.51 16.10
CA ARG A 147 24.61 3.39 16.80
C ARG A 147 24.67 2.16 17.71
N ALA A 148 23.58 1.82 18.39
CA ALA A 148 23.50 0.63 19.25
C ALA A 148 23.50 -0.68 18.44
N GLY A 149 22.91 -0.67 17.24
CA GLY A 149 22.81 -1.83 16.37
C GLY A 149 24.01 -2.06 15.46
N LEU A 150 24.95 -1.12 15.34
CA LEU A 150 26.20 -1.33 14.61
C LEU A 150 27.01 -2.43 15.29
N GLN A 151 27.45 -3.41 14.51
CA GLN A 151 28.46 -4.34 15.00
C GLN A 151 29.75 -3.54 15.21
N LEU A 152 30.15 -3.37 16.47
CA LEU A 152 31.50 -2.95 16.78
C LEU A 152 32.40 -4.06 16.26
N LEU A 153 33.13 -3.79 15.18
CA LEU A 153 34.31 -4.56 14.80
C LEU A 153 35.29 -4.45 15.98
N GLU A 154 35.19 -5.36 16.94
CA GLU A 154 36.27 -5.63 17.92
C GLU A 154 37.40 -6.42 17.26
#